data_AF-A0A259VWZ0-F1
#
_entry.id   AF-A0A259VWZ0-F1
#
_cell.length_a   1.000
_cell.length_b   1.000
_cell.length_c   1.000
_cell.angle_alpha   90.00
_cell.angle_beta   90.00
_cell.angle_gamma   90.00
#
_symmetry.space_group_name_H-M   'P 1'
#
loop_
_entity.id
_entity.type
_entity.pdbx_description
1 polymer ?
#
loop_
_entity_poly.entity_id
_entity_poly.type
_entity_poly.pdbx_seq_one_letter_code
_entity_poly.pdbx_strand_id
1 'polypeptide(L)'
;MLNSDVGDVPVPRDLIEELSTAYQSLVDHCEGLKKLSEADHARNFEVYIPTFGATEKQRYTADARRAAIIDAVGLTIDDTHNRKYEAGIICASDATVSAVEQLNAAKSHFKETVLKIRNLSLEKRGVSRETVLKNALKSAGIQTLDLRECYRQIRIMPRNLDSISWTWATSHARIQKLSFDEAMALAEGLRDRDVELADTAVDVLRRKCSPDQPLVRRITLPNQLRANYAYREAGKVLRKSCPISGVVIAQQETLPRLAWRENPAFRNEVPVRLQRESKIEPEPVIQALSIHRYVDGQA
;
A
#
# COMPACT_ATOMS: atom_id res chain seq x y z
N MET A 1 -34.33 -25.48 -14.51
CA MET A 1 -34.61 -24.40 -13.54
C MET A 1 -34.07 -24.84 -12.18
N LEU A 2 -32.91 -24.32 -11.79
CA LEU A 2 -32.35 -24.45 -10.44
C LEU A 2 -31.97 -23.04 -10.01
N ASN A 3 -32.97 -22.28 -9.53
CA ASN A 3 -32.70 -21.07 -8.76
C ASN A 3 -32.23 -21.55 -7.39
N SER A 4 -30.92 -21.72 -7.23
CA SER A 4 -30.30 -21.74 -5.92
C SER A 4 -30.43 -20.33 -5.36
N ASP A 5 -31.42 -20.14 -4.49
CA ASP A 5 -31.57 -18.94 -3.68
C ASP A 5 -30.35 -18.87 -2.75
N VAL A 6 -29.28 -18.20 -3.21
CA VAL A 6 -28.12 -17.87 -2.37
C VAL A 6 -28.62 -16.81 -1.41
N GLY A 7 -29.22 -17.27 -0.31
CA GLY A 7 -29.87 -16.43 0.67
C GLY A 7 -28.92 -15.32 1.13
N ASP A 8 -29.34 -14.09 0.92
CA ASP A 8 -28.61 -12.91 1.37
C ASP A 8 -28.34 -13.02 2.88
N VAL A 9 -27.15 -12.64 3.31
CA VAL A 9 -26.86 -12.55 4.76
C VAL A 9 -27.41 -11.20 5.19
N PRO A 10 -28.51 -11.15 5.97
CA PRO A 10 -29.03 -9.88 6.42
C PRO A 10 -27.97 -9.21 7.30
N VAL A 11 -27.53 -8.04 6.89
CA VAL A 11 -26.58 -7.24 7.67
C VAL A 11 -27.37 -6.56 8.79
N PRO A 12 -26.97 -6.70 10.07
CA PRO A 12 -27.63 -6.02 11.19
C PRO A 12 -27.76 -4.53 10.93
N ARG A 13 -28.93 -3.97 11.25
CA ARG A 13 -29.22 -2.54 11.05
C ARG A 13 -28.18 -1.66 11.74
N ASP A 14 -27.80 -2.02 12.96
CA ASP A 14 -26.83 -1.31 13.79
C ASP A 14 -25.46 -1.21 13.09
N LEU A 15 -25.05 -2.25 12.34
CA LEU A 15 -23.80 -2.22 11.57
C LEU A 15 -23.91 -1.38 10.29
N ILE A 16 -25.11 -1.30 9.69
CA ILE A 16 -25.36 -0.40 8.55
C ILE A 16 -25.30 1.06 9.02
N GLU A 17 -25.88 1.36 10.17
CA GLU A 17 -25.82 2.68 10.81
C GLU A 17 -24.37 3.03 11.20
N GLU A 18 -23.64 2.12 11.85
CA GLU A 18 -22.21 2.30 12.17
C GLU A 18 -21.37 2.55 10.91
N LEU A 19 -21.63 1.81 9.82
CA LEU A 19 -20.93 2.00 8.54
C LEU A 19 -21.22 3.38 7.93
N SER A 20 -22.49 3.81 7.95
CA SER A 20 -22.91 5.12 7.45
C SER A 20 -22.27 6.25 8.24
N THR A 21 -22.30 6.17 9.58
CA THR A 21 -21.64 7.16 10.46
C THR A 21 -20.14 7.19 10.26
N ALA A 22 -19.47 6.03 10.17
CA ALA A 22 -18.04 5.96 9.94
C ALA A 22 -17.66 6.56 8.57
N TYR A 23 -18.46 6.31 7.53
CA TYR A 23 -18.24 6.91 6.22
C TYR A 23 -18.45 8.43 6.22
N GLN A 24 -19.53 8.93 6.83
CA GLN A 24 -19.76 10.37 6.93
C GLN A 24 -18.62 11.06 7.69
N SER A 25 -18.13 10.43 8.76
CA SER A 25 -16.96 10.91 9.50
C SER A 25 -15.73 11.05 8.59
N LEU A 26 -15.47 10.10 7.68
CA LEU A 26 -14.39 10.23 6.70
C LEU A 26 -14.57 11.47 5.83
N VAL A 27 -15.76 11.66 5.27
CA VAL A 27 -16.07 12.79 4.38
C VAL A 27 -15.82 14.12 5.11
N ASP A 28 -16.32 14.25 6.34
CA ASP A 28 -16.19 15.48 7.14
C ASP A 28 -14.72 15.79 7.46
N HIS A 29 -13.93 14.79 7.86
CA HIS A 29 -12.50 14.96 8.13
C HIS A 29 -11.70 15.26 6.86
N CYS A 30 -12.06 14.68 5.72
CA CYS A 30 -11.46 15.00 4.43
C CYS A 30 -11.69 16.47 4.04
N GLU A 31 -12.92 16.98 4.19
CA GLU A 31 -13.24 18.39 3.94
C GLU A 31 -12.57 19.34 4.94
N GLY A 32 -12.53 18.97 6.22
CA GLY A 32 -11.81 19.72 7.25
C GLY A 32 -10.32 19.85 6.94
N LEU A 33 -9.68 18.75 6.53
CA LEU A 33 -8.26 18.74 6.18
C LEU A 33 -7.95 19.60 4.94
N LYS A 34 -8.82 19.60 3.92
CA LYS A 34 -8.67 20.48 2.74
C LYS A 34 -8.62 21.94 3.17
N LYS A 35 -9.58 22.39 3.99
CA LYS A 35 -9.68 23.77 4.48
C LYS A 35 -8.46 24.18 5.33
N LEU A 36 -8.05 23.32 6.26
CA LEU A 36 -6.90 23.60 7.12
C LEU A 36 -5.59 23.67 6.32
N SER A 37 -5.41 22.80 5.34
CA SER A 37 -4.23 22.86 4.47
C SER A 37 -4.19 24.15 3.64
N GLU A 38 -5.33 24.67 3.19
CA GLU A 38 -5.38 25.97 2.50
C GLU A 38 -5.03 27.13 3.45
N ALA A 39 -5.51 27.09 4.70
CA ALA A 39 -5.16 28.08 5.71
C ALA A 39 -3.65 28.06 6.05
N ASP A 40 -3.03 26.88 6.11
CA ASP A 40 -1.57 26.74 6.31
C ASP A 40 -0.78 27.39 5.17
N HIS A 41 -1.24 27.25 3.93
CA HIS A 41 -0.60 27.94 2.80
C HIS A 41 -0.64 29.45 2.94
N ALA A 42 -1.78 30.02 3.33
CA ALA A 42 -1.90 31.46 3.59
C ALA A 42 -0.97 31.94 4.71
N ARG A 43 -0.52 31.04 5.58
CA ARG A 43 0.46 31.27 6.65
C ARG A 43 1.89 30.88 6.27
N ASN A 44 2.19 30.74 4.97
CA ASN A 44 3.51 30.44 4.42
C ASN A 44 4.10 29.06 4.80
N PHE A 45 3.28 28.09 5.20
CA PHE A 45 3.77 26.72 5.33
C PHE A 45 4.18 26.18 3.95
N GLU A 46 5.39 25.64 3.86
CA GLU A 46 5.97 25.23 2.60
C GLU A 46 5.46 23.87 2.11
N VAL A 47 5.66 23.57 0.83
CA VAL A 47 5.25 22.32 0.21
C VAL A 47 6.25 21.91 -0.85
N TYR A 48 6.42 20.62 -1.08
CA TYR A 48 7.14 20.11 -2.23
C TYR A 48 6.52 18.83 -2.76
N ILE A 49 6.04 18.88 -4.01
CA ILE A 49 5.48 17.73 -4.73
C ILE A 49 6.33 17.44 -5.98
N PRO A 50 7.19 16.41 -5.98
CA PRO A 50 8.22 16.20 -6.99
C PRO A 50 7.67 16.02 -8.42
N THR A 51 6.48 15.44 -8.55
CA THR A 51 5.84 15.15 -9.85
C THR A 51 4.77 16.17 -10.22
N PHE A 52 4.66 17.30 -9.49
CA PHE A 52 3.69 18.33 -9.80
C PHE A 52 4.24 19.36 -10.80
N GLY A 53 3.43 19.66 -11.83
CA GLY A 53 3.77 20.64 -12.84
C GLY A 53 4.90 20.21 -13.78
N ALA A 54 5.23 21.07 -14.74
CA ALA A 54 6.31 20.85 -15.70
C ALA A 54 7.65 21.45 -15.24
N THR A 55 7.62 22.40 -14.29
CA THR A 55 8.79 23.14 -13.83
C THR A 55 9.04 22.92 -12.35
N GLU A 56 10.29 23.09 -11.91
CA GLU A 56 10.65 22.93 -10.51
C GLU A 56 9.90 23.90 -9.58
N LYS A 57 9.73 25.16 -10.00
CA LYS A 57 9.00 26.17 -9.21
C LYS A 57 7.56 25.76 -8.91
N GLN A 58 6.89 25.10 -9.86
CA GLN A 58 5.51 24.64 -9.68
C GLN A 58 5.37 23.62 -8.56
N ARG A 59 6.43 22.87 -8.22
CA ARG A 59 6.41 21.85 -7.17
C ARG A 59 6.19 22.42 -5.76
N TYR A 60 6.40 23.73 -5.60
CA TYR A 60 6.34 24.44 -4.32
C TYR A 60 5.10 25.35 -4.19
N THR A 61 4.14 25.28 -5.12
CA THR A 61 3.02 26.23 -5.16
C THR A 61 1.82 25.80 -4.32
N ALA A 62 0.91 26.74 -4.10
CA ALA A 62 -0.42 26.49 -3.54
C ALA A 62 -1.17 25.38 -4.29
N ASP A 63 -1.08 25.38 -5.62
CA ASP A 63 -1.75 24.39 -6.46
C ASP A 63 -1.15 22.99 -6.28
N ALA A 64 0.18 22.90 -6.09
CA ALA A 64 0.82 21.63 -5.75
C ALA A 64 0.30 21.06 -4.43
N ARG A 65 0.21 21.91 -3.40
CA ARG A 65 -0.39 21.54 -2.11
C ARG A 65 -1.85 21.10 -2.27
N ARG A 66 -2.68 21.89 -2.94
CA ARG A 66 -4.10 21.60 -3.12
C ARG A 66 -4.29 20.25 -3.84
N ALA A 67 -3.59 20.06 -4.96
CA ALA A 67 -3.68 18.82 -5.73
C ALA A 67 -3.22 17.60 -4.92
N ALA A 68 -2.13 17.75 -4.17
CA ALA A 68 -1.64 16.70 -3.28
C ALA A 68 -2.61 16.33 -2.16
N ILE A 69 -3.27 17.31 -1.54
CA ILE A 69 -4.27 17.04 -0.49
C ILE A 69 -5.51 16.38 -1.09
N ILE A 70 -6.03 16.87 -2.21
CA ILE A 70 -7.17 16.26 -2.90
C ILE A 70 -6.87 14.78 -3.22
N ASP A 71 -5.70 14.52 -3.80
CA ASP A 71 -5.24 13.17 -4.11
C ASP A 71 -5.06 12.31 -2.84
N ALA A 72 -4.58 12.91 -1.73
CA ALA A 72 -4.38 12.21 -0.48
C ALA A 72 -5.68 11.85 0.26
N VAL A 73 -6.75 12.64 0.08
CA VAL A 73 -8.02 12.45 0.78
C VAL A 73 -9.13 11.84 -0.07
N GLY A 74 -8.90 11.62 -1.37
CA GLY A 74 -9.87 10.96 -2.26
C GLY A 74 -10.36 9.63 -1.71
N LEU A 75 -11.68 9.43 -1.71
CA LEU A 75 -12.35 8.26 -1.12
C LEU A 75 -13.04 7.38 -2.17
N THR A 76 -13.39 7.95 -3.32
CA THR A 76 -14.15 7.26 -4.36
C THR A 76 -13.25 6.74 -5.48
N ILE A 77 -13.73 5.74 -6.23
CA ILE A 77 -13.04 5.20 -7.40
C ILE A 77 -12.77 6.30 -8.44
N ASP A 78 -13.70 7.24 -8.60
CA ASP A 78 -13.55 8.37 -9.53
C ASP A 78 -12.45 9.33 -9.07
N ASP A 79 -12.33 9.58 -7.76
CA ASP A 79 -11.23 10.37 -7.20
C ASP A 79 -9.87 9.70 -7.44
N THR A 80 -9.83 8.35 -7.43
CA THR A 80 -8.58 7.59 -7.27
C THR A 80 -8.07 6.98 -8.57
N HIS A 81 -8.91 6.87 -9.60
CA HIS A 81 -8.55 6.33 -10.93
C HIS A 81 -7.35 7.05 -11.56
N ASN A 82 -7.16 8.33 -11.22
CA ASN A 82 -6.12 9.19 -11.77
C ASN A 82 -5.11 9.65 -10.71
N ARG A 83 -4.83 8.85 -9.68
CA ARG A 83 -3.87 9.24 -8.64
C ARG A 83 -2.51 9.63 -9.23
N LYS A 84 -2.00 10.82 -8.90
CA LYS A 84 -0.81 11.39 -9.57
C LYS A 84 0.42 11.51 -8.68
N TYR A 85 0.23 11.56 -7.36
CA TYR A 85 1.30 11.98 -6.46
C TYR A 85 1.74 10.84 -5.54
N GLU A 86 2.73 10.07 -6.00
CA GLU A 86 3.31 8.96 -5.22
C GLU A 86 4.20 9.45 -4.07
N ALA A 87 4.63 10.70 -4.14
CA ALA A 87 5.58 11.32 -3.23
C ALA A 87 5.27 12.80 -3.05
N GLY A 88 5.70 13.34 -1.92
CA GLY A 88 5.65 14.76 -1.62
C GLY A 88 5.71 14.98 -0.12
N ILE A 89 5.91 16.24 0.27
CA ILE A 89 5.93 16.67 1.66
C ILE A 89 5.14 17.97 1.77
N ILE A 90 4.29 18.04 2.77
CA ILE A 90 3.47 19.20 3.09
C ILE A 90 3.82 19.62 4.51
N CYS A 91 4.42 20.79 4.67
CA CYS A 91 4.61 21.40 5.97
C CYS A 91 3.24 21.87 6.49
N ALA A 92 2.99 21.60 7.78
CA ALA A 92 1.68 21.71 8.38
C ALA A 92 1.76 22.28 9.81
N SER A 93 0.76 23.09 10.15
CA SER A 93 0.56 23.57 11.52
C SER A 93 0.07 22.44 12.44
N ASP A 94 0.14 22.65 13.75
CA ASP A 94 -0.38 21.68 14.72
C ASP A 94 -1.87 21.38 14.51
N ALA A 95 -2.65 22.36 14.02
CA ALA A 95 -4.07 22.16 13.70
C ALA A 95 -4.27 21.19 12.53
N THR A 96 -3.52 21.37 11.44
CA THR A 96 -3.54 20.46 10.29
C THR A 96 -3.02 19.08 10.67
N VAL A 97 -1.96 19.00 11.49
CA VAL A 97 -1.43 17.73 12.00
C VAL A 97 -2.51 16.99 12.80
N SER A 98 -3.20 17.66 13.72
CA SER A 98 -4.30 17.05 14.47
C SER A 98 -5.45 16.59 13.58
N ALA A 99 -5.80 17.37 12.55
CA ALA A 99 -6.83 16.95 11.59
C ALA A 99 -6.42 15.69 10.80
N VAL A 100 -5.13 15.53 10.48
CA VAL A 100 -4.60 14.31 9.86
C VAL A 100 -4.68 13.12 10.82
N GLU A 101 -4.36 13.31 12.09
CA GLU A 101 -4.51 12.28 13.12
C GLU A 101 -5.97 11.82 13.27
N GLN A 102 -6.90 12.78 13.32
CA GLN A 102 -8.33 12.50 13.39
C GLN A 102 -8.84 11.76 12.14
N LEU A 103 -8.43 12.18 10.94
CA LEU A 103 -8.75 11.47 9.71
C LEU A 103 -8.20 10.03 9.71
N ASN A 104 -6.95 9.85 10.14
CA ASN A 104 -6.32 8.53 10.27
C ASN A 104 -7.06 7.62 11.25
N ALA A 105 -7.53 8.17 12.37
CA ALA A 105 -8.38 7.46 13.34
C ALA A 105 -9.74 7.08 12.70
N ALA A 106 -10.40 8.00 12.01
CA ALA A 106 -11.65 7.73 11.29
C ALA A 106 -11.48 6.64 10.21
N LYS A 107 -10.36 6.66 9.47
CA LYS A 107 -9.97 5.60 8.51
C LYS A 107 -9.81 4.24 9.18
N SER A 108 -9.25 4.21 10.39
CA SER A 108 -9.08 2.97 11.16
C SER A 108 -10.42 2.43 11.63
N HIS A 109 -11.28 3.30 12.18
CA HIS A 109 -12.63 2.93 12.60
C HIS A 109 -13.48 2.41 11.43
N PHE A 110 -13.48 3.11 10.28
CA PHE A 110 -14.17 2.66 9.08
C PHE A 110 -13.70 1.27 8.63
N LYS A 111 -12.38 1.03 8.63
CA LYS A 111 -11.79 -0.27 8.30
C LYS A 111 -12.27 -1.37 9.25
N GLU A 112 -12.31 -1.10 10.55
CA GLU A 112 -12.81 -2.05 11.55
C GLU A 112 -14.27 -2.41 11.30
N THR A 113 -15.13 -1.43 11.02
CA THR A 113 -16.54 -1.65 10.69
C THR A 113 -16.70 -2.51 9.43
N VAL A 114 -15.93 -2.24 8.37
CA VAL A 114 -15.95 -3.07 7.16
C VAL A 114 -15.48 -4.50 7.45
N LEU A 115 -14.49 -4.69 8.33
CA LEU A 115 -14.04 -6.03 8.73
C LEU A 115 -15.11 -6.78 9.53
N LYS A 116 -15.81 -6.11 10.45
CA LYS A 116 -16.97 -6.69 11.17
C LYS A 116 -18.01 -7.22 10.18
N ILE A 117 -18.39 -6.40 9.19
CA ILE A 117 -19.38 -6.76 8.17
C ILE A 117 -18.89 -7.94 7.32
N ARG A 118 -17.64 -7.92 6.87
CA ARG A 118 -17.07 -9.04 6.08
C ARG A 118 -17.09 -10.35 6.86
N ASN A 119 -16.88 -10.32 8.17
CA ASN A 119 -16.84 -11.52 8.99
C ASN A 119 -18.19 -12.21 9.15
N LEU A 120 -19.32 -11.52 8.89
CA LEU A 120 -20.65 -12.15 8.85
C LEU A 120 -20.76 -13.27 7.81
N SER A 121 -19.97 -13.20 6.73
CA SER A 121 -19.91 -14.28 5.73
C SER A 121 -19.39 -15.61 6.28
N LEU A 122 -18.65 -15.59 7.39
CA LEU A 122 -18.15 -16.82 8.03
C LEU A 122 -19.28 -17.62 8.70
N GLU A 123 -20.42 -17.00 8.95
CA GLU A 123 -21.57 -17.59 9.62
C GLU A 123 -22.44 -18.44 8.67
N LYS A 124 -22.31 -18.27 7.34
CA LYS A 124 -23.02 -19.06 6.32
C LYS A 124 -22.10 -19.58 5.23
N ARG A 125 -22.06 -20.90 5.05
CA ARG A 125 -21.35 -21.55 3.93
C ARG A 125 -21.92 -21.08 2.59
N GLY A 126 -21.05 -20.67 1.67
CA GLY A 126 -21.43 -20.33 0.29
C GLY A 126 -21.65 -18.84 0.02
N VAL A 127 -21.55 -17.96 1.03
CA VAL A 127 -21.67 -16.51 0.84
C VAL A 127 -20.28 -15.86 0.84
N SER A 128 -19.98 -15.06 -0.19
CA SER A 128 -18.70 -14.36 -0.27
C SER A 128 -18.67 -13.12 0.63
N ARG A 129 -17.49 -12.78 1.18
CA ARG A 129 -17.25 -11.56 1.95
C ARG A 129 -17.59 -10.30 1.15
N GLU A 130 -17.35 -10.36 -0.15
CA GLU A 130 -17.56 -9.29 -1.10
C GLU A 130 -19.05 -9.02 -1.31
N THR A 131 -19.88 -10.07 -1.37
CA THR A 131 -21.34 -9.94 -1.51
C THR A 131 -21.94 -9.26 -0.28
N VAL A 132 -21.60 -9.72 0.93
CA VAL A 132 -22.13 -9.14 2.18
C VAL A 132 -21.76 -7.67 2.29
N LEU A 133 -20.51 -7.32 1.99
CA LEU A 133 -20.05 -5.93 2.02
C LEU A 133 -20.77 -5.05 0.98
N LYS A 134 -20.96 -5.55 -0.25
CA LYS A 134 -21.69 -4.81 -1.29
C LYS A 134 -23.12 -4.50 -0.85
N ASN A 135 -23.80 -5.45 -0.22
CA ASN A 135 -25.16 -5.25 0.28
C ASN A 135 -25.19 -4.25 1.43
N ALA A 136 -24.25 -4.32 2.37
CA ALA A 136 -24.12 -3.33 3.44
C ALA A 136 -23.87 -1.91 2.90
N LEU A 137 -22.92 -1.75 1.97
CA LEU A 137 -22.62 -0.47 1.34
C LEU A 137 -23.83 0.09 0.59
N LYS A 138 -24.55 -0.74 -0.17
CA LYS A 138 -25.78 -0.35 -0.85
C LYS A 138 -26.85 0.12 0.13
N SER A 139 -27.06 -0.60 1.23
CA SER A 139 -28.02 -0.22 2.28
C SER A 139 -27.61 1.05 3.02
N ALA A 140 -26.32 1.32 3.14
CA ALA A 140 -25.78 2.57 3.69
C ALA A 140 -25.76 3.74 2.68
N GLY A 141 -26.17 3.51 1.42
CA GLY A 141 -26.18 4.54 0.36
C GLY A 141 -24.81 4.83 -0.26
N ILE A 142 -23.82 3.95 -0.11
CA ILE A 142 -22.43 4.14 -0.55
C ILE A 142 -22.20 3.32 -1.84
N GLN A 143 -21.94 3.98 -2.99
CA GLN A 143 -21.96 3.29 -4.30
C GLN A 143 -20.62 3.28 -5.07
N THR A 144 -19.66 4.16 -4.76
CA THR A 144 -18.44 4.33 -5.58
C THR A 144 -17.15 4.32 -4.75
N LEU A 145 -17.13 3.59 -3.64
CA LEU A 145 -16.03 3.65 -2.68
C LEU A 145 -14.76 2.91 -3.15
N ASP A 146 -13.60 3.55 -2.99
CA ASP A 146 -12.30 2.86 -3.05
C ASP A 146 -11.84 2.46 -1.63
N LEU A 147 -12.04 1.18 -1.30
CA LEU A 147 -11.68 0.63 0.01
C LEU A 147 -10.18 0.72 0.31
N ARG A 148 -9.32 0.63 -0.71
CA ARG A 148 -7.87 0.74 -0.50
C ARG A 148 -7.53 2.13 0.02
N GLU A 149 -8.19 3.15 -0.52
CA GLU A 149 -7.94 4.54 -0.18
C GLU A 149 -8.60 4.97 1.13
N CYS A 150 -9.77 4.41 1.42
CA CYS A 150 -10.38 4.51 2.74
C CYS A 150 -9.45 3.96 3.84
N TYR A 151 -8.64 2.94 3.54
CA TYR A 151 -7.71 2.36 4.52
C TYR A 151 -6.33 3.02 4.54
N ARG A 152 -5.98 3.77 3.49
CA ARG A 152 -4.64 4.34 3.35
C ARG A 152 -4.46 5.52 4.31
N GLN A 153 -3.58 5.32 5.27
CA GLN A 153 -3.19 6.32 6.27
C GLN A 153 -2.30 7.39 5.64
N ILE A 154 -2.48 8.65 6.06
CA ILE A 154 -1.57 9.75 5.72
C ILE A 154 -0.43 9.76 6.73
N ARG A 155 0.82 9.69 6.25
CA ARG A 155 1.98 9.61 7.14
C ARG A 155 2.33 10.98 7.71
N ILE A 156 2.36 11.08 9.03
CA ILE A 156 2.91 12.21 9.77
C ILE A 156 4.38 11.90 10.09
N MET A 157 5.27 12.82 9.73
CA MET A 157 6.70 12.72 10.00
C MET A 157 7.01 13.19 11.42
N PRO A 158 8.10 12.72 12.05
CA PRO A 158 8.51 13.23 13.36
C PRO A 158 8.74 14.74 13.35
N ARG A 159 8.57 15.39 14.50
CA ARG A 159 8.96 16.80 14.70
C ARG A 159 10.46 16.98 14.47
N ASN A 160 10.86 18.22 14.17
CA ASN A 160 12.24 18.60 13.90
C ASN A 160 12.88 17.76 12.77
N LEU A 161 12.18 17.65 11.64
CA LEU A 161 12.65 16.93 10.47
C LEU A 161 13.79 17.74 9.84
N ASP A 162 14.96 17.11 9.72
CA ASP A 162 16.19 17.73 9.24
C ASP A 162 16.42 17.46 7.75
N SER A 163 16.06 16.24 7.30
CA SER A 163 16.11 15.88 5.89
C SER A 163 15.11 14.77 5.55
N ILE A 164 14.66 14.74 4.29
CA ILE A 164 13.92 13.62 3.71
C ILE A 164 14.39 13.40 2.27
N SER A 165 14.53 12.14 1.89
CA SER A 165 14.85 11.73 0.53
C SER A 165 13.96 10.59 0.10
N TRP A 166 13.64 10.55 -1.18
CA TRP A 166 12.82 9.53 -1.81
C TRP A 166 13.70 8.62 -2.65
N THR A 167 13.59 7.32 -2.40
CA THR A 167 14.38 6.29 -3.09
C THR A 167 13.52 5.10 -3.42
N TRP A 168 13.93 4.33 -4.43
CA TRP A 168 13.21 3.14 -4.87
C TRP A 168 13.95 1.87 -4.45
N ALA A 169 13.24 1.02 -3.71
CA ALA A 169 13.64 -0.36 -3.47
C ALA A 169 13.30 -1.20 -4.70
N THR A 170 14.32 -1.64 -5.43
CA THR A 170 14.19 -2.31 -6.75
C THR A 170 14.38 -3.82 -6.71
N SER A 171 14.91 -4.35 -5.61
CA SER A 171 15.32 -5.75 -5.49
C SER A 171 14.57 -6.50 -4.40
N HIS A 172 13.39 -6.01 -4.02
CA HIS A 172 12.58 -6.67 -3.00
C HIS A 172 11.69 -7.73 -3.63
N ALA A 173 11.53 -8.83 -2.92
CA ALA A 173 10.73 -9.95 -3.33
C ALA A 173 9.91 -10.43 -2.15
N ARG A 174 8.72 -10.97 -2.43
CA ARG A 174 8.02 -11.80 -1.46
C ARG A 174 8.71 -13.16 -1.45
N ILE A 175 9.15 -13.56 -0.27
CA ILE A 175 9.79 -14.85 -0.03
C ILE A 175 8.80 -15.74 0.72
N GLN A 176 8.47 -16.88 0.13
CA GLN A 176 7.65 -17.91 0.75
C GLN A 176 8.49 -19.17 0.87
N LYS A 177 8.76 -19.60 2.11
CA LYS A 177 9.33 -20.92 2.36
C LYS A 177 8.31 -21.99 1.96
N LEU A 178 8.79 -23.06 1.34
CA LEU A 178 7.97 -24.17 0.89
C LEU A 178 8.60 -25.49 1.33
N SER A 179 7.77 -26.42 1.78
CA SER A 179 8.13 -27.84 1.75
C SER A 179 8.11 -28.37 0.31
N PHE A 180 8.68 -29.55 0.10
CA PHE A 180 8.59 -30.25 -1.19
C PHE A 180 7.12 -30.51 -1.57
N ASP A 181 6.29 -30.95 -0.64
CA ASP A 181 4.88 -31.24 -0.88
C ASP A 181 4.08 -29.98 -1.26
N GLU A 182 4.37 -28.85 -0.62
CA GLU A 182 3.75 -27.57 -0.98
C GLU A 182 4.16 -27.12 -2.39
N ALA A 183 5.43 -27.33 -2.77
CA ALA A 183 5.90 -27.04 -4.12
C ALA A 183 5.23 -27.96 -5.17
N MET A 184 5.08 -29.25 -4.85
CA MET A 184 4.36 -30.23 -5.67
C MET A 184 2.89 -29.85 -5.87
N ALA A 185 2.20 -29.43 -4.81
CA ALA A 185 0.81 -28.99 -4.89
C ALA A 185 0.66 -27.73 -5.79
N LEU A 186 1.61 -26.78 -5.70
CA LEU A 186 1.64 -25.62 -6.59
C LEU A 186 1.88 -26.01 -8.06
N ALA A 187 2.73 -27.01 -8.32
CA ALA A 187 2.99 -27.52 -9.66
C ALA A 187 1.76 -28.23 -10.25
N GLU A 188 1.09 -29.08 -9.49
CA GLU A 188 -0.16 -29.72 -9.92
C GLU A 188 -1.27 -28.71 -10.17
N GLY A 189 -1.35 -27.63 -9.38
CA GLY A 189 -2.29 -26.53 -9.59
C GLY A 189 -2.08 -25.75 -10.90
N LEU A 190 -0.99 -25.99 -11.65
CA LEU A 190 -0.84 -25.45 -13.00
C LEU A 190 -1.73 -26.16 -14.02
N ARG A 191 -2.16 -27.41 -13.73
CA ARG A 191 -2.90 -28.27 -14.66
C ARG A 191 -4.23 -27.69 -15.13
N ASP A 192 -4.87 -26.86 -14.31
CA ASP A 192 -6.09 -26.12 -14.66
C ASP A 192 -5.89 -25.13 -15.82
N ARG A 193 -4.65 -24.70 -16.04
CA ARG A 193 -4.28 -23.72 -17.07
C ARG A 193 -3.45 -24.34 -18.19
N ASP A 194 -2.52 -25.23 -17.84
CA ASP A 194 -1.59 -25.87 -18.77
C ASP A 194 -1.10 -27.20 -18.19
N VAL A 195 -1.51 -28.29 -18.86
CA VAL A 195 -1.22 -29.67 -18.43
C VAL A 195 0.24 -30.03 -18.64
N GLU A 196 0.82 -29.67 -19.79
CA GLU A 196 2.21 -30.01 -20.13
C GLU A 196 3.19 -29.25 -19.21
N LEU A 197 2.87 -27.99 -18.90
CA LEU A 197 3.64 -27.20 -17.95
C LEU A 197 3.58 -27.79 -16.53
N ALA A 198 2.42 -28.28 -16.10
CA ALA A 198 2.25 -28.95 -14.81
C ALA A 198 3.09 -30.22 -14.73
N ASP A 199 2.99 -31.10 -15.74
CA ASP A 199 3.75 -32.35 -15.80
C ASP A 199 5.26 -32.11 -15.84
N THR A 200 5.71 -31.11 -16.60
CA THR A 200 7.11 -30.69 -16.65
C THR A 200 7.58 -30.18 -15.28
N ALA A 201 6.80 -29.33 -14.61
CA ALA A 201 7.16 -28.80 -13.31
C ALA A 201 7.27 -29.90 -12.24
N VAL A 202 6.33 -30.85 -12.24
CA VAL A 202 6.32 -32.01 -11.35
C VAL A 202 7.54 -32.90 -11.59
N ASP A 203 7.86 -33.22 -12.84
CA ASP A 203 9.02 -34.05 -13.18
C ASP A 203 10.34 -33.38 -12.77
N VAL A 204 10.48 -32.08 -13.01
CA VAL A 204 11.67 -31.32 -12.59
C VAL A 204 11.83 -31.31 -11.07
N LEU A 205 10.75 -31.11 -10.30
CA LEU A 205 10.80 -31.17 -8.83
C LEU A 205 11.30 -32.54 -8.36
N ARG A 206 10.72 -33.64 -8.87
CA ARG A 206 11.10 -35.01 -8.49
C ARG A 206 12.55 -35.35 -8.84
N ARG A 207 13.08 -34.82 -9.94
CA ARG A 207 14.45 -35.11 -10.39
C ARG A 207 15.52 -34.22 -9.75
N LYS A 208 15.20 -32.96 -9.44
CA LYS A 208 16.19 -31.95 -9.05
C LYS A 208 16.13 -31.50 -7.59
N CYS A 209 15.12 -31.92 -6.84
CA CYS A 209 14.91 -31.53 -5.45
C CYS A 209 14.73 -32.77 -4.57
N SER A 210 15.37 -32.78 -3.40
CA SER A 210 15.12 -33.82 -2.39
C SER A 210 13.81 -33.54 -1.65
N PRO A 211 13.01 -34.56 -1.29
CA PRO A 211 11.80 -34.38 -0.49
C PRO A 211 12.02 -33.67 0.85
N ASP A 212 13.19 -33.87 1.47
CA ASP A 212 13.55 -33.26 2.76
C ASP A 212 14.17 -31.86 2.62
N GLN A 213 14.44 -31.41 1.39
CA GLN A 213 15.08 -30.12 1.14
C GLN A 213 14.04 -28.98 1.19
N PRO A 214 14.25 -27.93 2.01
CA PRO A 214 13.39 -26.76 1.97
C PRO A 214 13.56 -26.04 0.62
N LEU A 215 12.44 -25.62 0.05
CA LEU A 215 12.37 -24.83 -1.17
C LEU A 215 11.90 -23.42 -0.85
N VAL A 216 12.04 -22.52 -1.83
CA VAL A 216 11.59 -21.15 -1.65
C VAL A 216 10.98 -20.62 -2.93
N ARG A 217 9.79 -20.04 -2.81
CA ARG A 217 9.18 -19.26 -3.87
C ARG A 217 9.55 -17.80 -3.70
N ARG A 218 10.20 -17.24 -4.71
CA ARG A 218 10.67 -15.85 -4.74
C ARG A 218 9.91 -15.08 -5.81
N ILE A 219 8.97 -14.25 -5.39
CA ILE A 219 8.17 -13.41 -6.30
C ILE A 219 8.72 -11.99 -6.26
N THR A 220 9.33 -11.55 -7.35
CA THR A 220 9.77 -10.15 -7.50
C THR A 220 8.58 -9.22 -7.37
N LEU A 221 8.71 -8.20 -6.52
CA LEU A 221 7.67 -7.20 -6.31
C LEU A 221 7.99 -5.92 -7.11
N PRO A 222 6.98 -5.17 -7.56
CA PRO A 222 7.18 -3.89 -8.26
C PRO A 222 7.95 -2.90 -7.40
N ASN A 223 8.78 -2.04 -8.00
CA ASN A 223 9.58 -1.03 -7.30
C ASN A 223 8.77 -0.31 -6.20
N GLN A 224 9.29 -0.30 -4.97
CA GLN A 224 8.62 0.31 -3.83
C GLN A 224 9.30 1.61 -3.45
N LEU A 225 8.53 2.68 -3.44
CA LEU A 225 8.99 3.98 -2.98
C LEU A 225 9.21 3.99 -1.47
N ARG A 226 10.33 4.56 -1.03
CA ARG A 226 10.70 4.71 0.36
C ARG A 226 11.12 6.15 0.66
N ALA A 227 10.71 6.63 1.82
CA ALA A 227 11.28 7.84 2.43
C ALA A 227 12.42 7.45 3.37
N ASN A 228 13.60 8.02 3.16
CA ASN A 228 14.70 8.01 4.13
C ASN A 228 14.84 9.40 4.71
N TYR A 229 14.82 9.51 6.04
CA TYR A 229 14.73 10.79 6.70
C TYR A 229 15.56 10.83 7.98
N ALA A 230 15.96 12.05 8.35
CA ALA A 230 16.66 12.34 9.59
C ALA A 230 15.87 13.38 10.38
N TYR A 231 15.80 13.22 11.69
CA TYR A 231 15.11 14.15 12.59
C TYR A 231 15.86 14.25 13.92
N ARG A 232 15.58 15.31 14.69
CA ARG A 232 16.21 15.55 16.00
C ARG A 232 15.24 15.24 17.13
N GLU A 233 15.70 14.44 18.08
CA GLU A 233 14.95 14.08 19.29
C GLU A 233 15.93 14.07 20.48
N ALA A 234 15.61 14.80 21.54
CA ALA A 234 16.46 14.95 22.73
C ALA A 234 17.94 15.28 22.40
N GLY A 235 18.16 16.20 21.44
CA GLY A 235 19.50 16.61 20.99
C GLY A 235 20.25 15.62 20.09
N LYS A 236 19.68 14.43 19.81
CA LYS A 236 20.30 13.40 18.97
C LYS A 236 19.68 13.38 17.57
N VAL A 237 20.51 13.15 16.56
CA VAL A 237 20.05 12.94 15.18
C VAL A 237 19.71 11.47 14.98
N LEU A 238 18.44 11.17 14.72
CA LEU A 238 17.95 9.85 14.40
C LEU A 238 17.71 9.71 12.89
N ARG A 239 18.01 8.55 12.32
CA ARG A 239 17.82 8.25 10.89
C ARG A 239 16.92 7.03 10.73
N LYS A 240 15.90 7.14 9.88
CA LYS A 240 14.93 6.07 9.62
C LYS A 240 14.63 5.96 8.13
N SER A 241 14.14 4.79 7.72
CA SER A 241 13.66 4.52 6.37
C SER A 241 12.35 3.75 6.44
N CYS A 242 11.34 4.16 5.69
CA CYS A 242 10.05 3.47 5.66
C CYS A 242 9.44 3.47 4.25
N PRO A 243 8.61 2.47 3.91
CA PRO A 243 7.78 2.54 2.71
C PRO A 243 6.77 3.69 2.86
N ILE A 244 6.53 4.38 1.74
CA ILE A 244 5.54 5.46 1.66
C ILE A 244 4.62 5.25 0.47
N SER A 245 3.41 5.74 0.59
CA SER A 245 2.41 5.73 -0.48
C SER A 245 1.71 7.07 -0.44
N GLY A 246 2.16 7.99 -1.31
CA GLY A 246 1.66 9.34 -1.38
C GLY A 246 2.46 10.35 -0.56
N VAL A 247 1.88 11.53 -0.38
CA VAL A 247 2.49 12.66 0.32
C VAL A 247 2.53 12.45 1.84
N VAL A 248 3.53 13.07 2.48
CA VAL A 248 3.71 13.04 3.95
C VAL A 248 3.50 14.42 4.55
N ILE A 249 3.13 14.45 5.82
CA ILE A 249 2.90 15.68 6.60
C ILE A 249 4.10 15.94 7.49
N ALA A 250 4.71 17.11 7.39
CA ALA A 250 5.81 17.55 8.24
C ALA A 250 5.32 18.54 9.28
N GLN A 251 5.64 18.28 10.55
CA GLN A 251 5.21 19.07 11.71
C GLN A 251 6.14 20.28 11.92
N GLN A 252 6.24 21.14 10.92
CA GLN A 252 7.09 22.33 10.88
C GLN A 252 6.62 23.26 9.75
N GLU A 253 7.10 24.49 9.73
CA GLU A 253 6.72 25.51 8.74
C GLU A 253 7.53 25.40 7.44
N THR A 254 8.85 25.24 7.56
CA THR A 254 9.79 25.21 6.44
C THR A 254 10.16 23.78 6.06
N LEU A 255 10.46 23.56 4.78
CA LEU A 255 10.90 22.27 4.26
C LEU A 255 12.22 21.83 4.90
N PRO A 256 12.36 20.54 5.19
CA PRO A 256 13.67 19.96 5.50
C PRO A 256 14.54 19.93 4.24
N ARG A 257 15.81 19.50 4.36
CA ARG A 257 16.62 19.23 3.15
C ARG A 257 16.01 18.08 2.35
N LEU A 258 15.84 18.27 1.04
CA LEU A 258 15.12 17.36 0.15
C LEU A 258 16.04 16.68 -0.86
N ALA A 259 15.73 15.42 -1.20
CA ALA A 259 16.28 14.78 -2.39
C ALA A 259 15.27 13.81 -3.03
N TRP A 260 14.83 14.11 -4.25
CA TRP A 260 13.96 13.25 -5.04
C TRP A 260 14.77 12.36 -5.99
N ARG A 261 14.39 11.09 -6.12
CA ARG A 261 14.91 10.18 -7.15
C ARG A 261 13.77 9.57 -7.93
N GLU A 262 13.79 9.78 -9.24
CA GLU A 262 12.85 9.15 -10.16
C GLU A 262 12.89 7.62 -10.10
N ASN A 263 11.75 7.01 -10.45
CA ASN A 263 11.63 5.57 -10.49
C ASN A 263 12.65 5.00 -11.50
N PRO A 264 13.55 4.10 -11.07
CA PRO A 264 14.57 3.56 -11.95
C PRO A 264 14.00 2.72 -13.10
N ALA A 265 12.73 2.31 -13.06
CA ALA A 265 12.06 1.68 -14.20
C ALA A 265 12.03 2.58 -15.45
N PHE A 266 12.13 3.90 -15.29
CA PHE A 266 12.17 4.87 -16.40
C PHE A 266 13.60 5.32 -16.73
N ARG A 267 14.63 4.73 -16.11
CA ARG A 267 16.03 5.08 -16.37
C ARG A 267 16.62 4.11 -17.38
N ASN A 268 17.33 4.66 -18.37
CA ASN A 268 18.11 3.87 -19.32
C ASN A 268 19.33 3.19 -18.65
N GLU A 269 19.79 3.71 -17.51
CA GLU A 269 20.95 3.21 -16.78
C GLU A 269 20.60 2.95 -15.31
N VAL A 270 20.76 1.70 -14.88
CA VAL A 270 20.62 1.29 -13.48
C VAL A 270 22.04 1.20 -12.88
N PRO A 271 22.40 2.05 -11.90
CA PRO A 271 23.72 1.99 -11.28
C PRO A 271 23.99 0.60 -10.71
N VAL A 272 25.18 0.05 -11.00
CA VAL A 272 25.62 -1.25 -10.46
C VAL A 272 25.61 -1.15 -8.93
N ARG A 273 24.71 -1.91 -8.30
CA ARG A 273 24.65 -2.02 -6.84
C ARG A 273 25.54 -3.17 -6.41
N LEU A 274 26.25 -3.00 -5.28
CA LEU A 274 26.95 -4.08 -4.60
C LEU A 274 25.97 -5.24 -4.37
N GLN A 275 26.26 -6.37 -5.02
CA GLN A 275 25.47 -7.57 -4.89
C GLN A 275 25.73 -8.14 -3.49
N ARG A 276 24.67 -8.26 -2.69
CA ARG A 276 24.76 -8.94 -1.40
C ARG A 276 24.70 -10.45 -1.65
N GLU A 277 25.45 -11.20 -0.87
CA GLU A 277 25.35 -12.65 -0.86
C GLU A 277 23.90 -13.08 -0.59
N SER A 278 23.39 -13.95 -1.46
CA SER A 278 22.03 -14.48 -1.38
C SER A 278 22.09 -15.91 -0.88
N LYS A 279 21.24 -16.25 0.09
CA LYS A 279 21.03 -17.64 0.53
C LYS A 279 20.20 -18.46 -0.46
N ILE A 280 19.64 -17.82 -1.47
CA ILE A 280 18.76 -18.42 -2.48
C ILE A 280 19.52 -18.46 -3.80
N GLU A 281 19.48 -19.58 -4.49
CA GLU A 281 20.06 -19.74 -5.83
C GLU A 281 19.46 -18.69 -6.79
N PRO A 282 20.28 -18.05 -7.65
CA PRO A 282 19.80 -16.98 -8.51
C PRO A 282 18.77 -17.47 -9.53
N GLU A 283 19.00 -18.66 -10.12
CA GLU A 283 18.11 -19.27 -11.10
C GLU A 283 17.05 -20.13 -10.41
N PRO A 284 15.77 -20.03 -10.81
CA PRO A 284 14.73 -20.88 -10.28
C PRO A 284 14.86 -22.31 -10.83
N VAL A 285 14.60 -23.30 -9.97
CA VAL A 285 14.45 -24.69 -10.40
C VAL A 285 13.14 -24.89 -11.18
N ILE A 286 12.08 -24.16 -10.82
CA ILE A 286 10.81 -24.09 -11.58
C ILE A 286 10.49 -22.64 -11.94
N GLN A 287 10.82 -22.24 -13.17
CA GLN A 287 10.66 -20.86 -13.67
C GLN A 287 9.21 -20.36 -13.55
N ALA A 288 8.24 -21.15 -14.01
CA ALA A 288 6.83 -20.76 -14.06
C ALA A 288 6.21 -20.45 -12.69
N LEU A 289 6.79 -21.01 -11.62
CA LEU A 289 6.36 -20.78 -10.25
C LEU A 289 7.30 -19.87 -9.46
N SER A 290 8.45 -19.51 -10.06
CA SER A 290 9.55 -18.82 -9.39
C SER A 290 10.01 -19.55 -8.13
N ILE A 291 10.11 -20.88 -8.20
CA ILE A 291 10.62 -21.72 -7.12
C ILE A 291 12.12 -21.90 -7.30
N HIS A 292 12.88 -21.64 -6.24
CA HIS A 292 14.32 -21.75 -6.14
C HIS A 292 14.70 -22.72 -5.02
N ARG A 293 15.98 -23.12 -5.01
CA ARG A 293 16.60 -23.81 -3.89
C ARG A 293 17.40 -22.83 -3.04
N TYR A 294 17.73 -23.24 -1.82
CA TYR A 294 18.74 -22.58 -1.01
C TYR A 294 20.15 -22.97 -1.49
N VAL A 295 21.11 -22.07 -1.30
CA VAL A 295 22.54 -22.37 -1.52
C VAL A 295 23.00 -23.36 -0.44
N ASP A 296 23.69 -24.43 -0.85
CA ASP A 296 24.11 -25.52 0.04
C ASP A 296 24.87 -24.98 1.27
N GLY A 297 24.47 -25.46 2.46
CA GLY A 297 25.07 -25.08 3.76
C GLY A 297 24.41 -23.90 4.50
N GLN A 298 23.29 -23.34 4.01
CA GLN A 298 22.61 -22.21 4.67
C GLN A 298 21.06 -22.31 4.78
N ALA A 299 20.51 -23.53 4.81
CA ALA A 299 19.07 -23.79 5.02
C ALA A 299 18.55 -23.25 6.36
#